data_AF-A0A6J0M8J4-F1
#
_entry.id   AF-A0A6J0M8J4-F1
#
_cell.length_a   1.000
_cell.length_b   1.000
_cell.length_c   1.000
_cell.angle_alpha   90.00
_cell.angle_beta   90.00
_cell.angle_gamma   90.00
#
_symmetry.space_group_name_H-M   'P 1'
#
loop_
_entity.id
_entity.type
_entity.pdbx_description
1 polymer ?
#
loop_
_entity_poly.entity_id
_entity_poly.type
_entity_poly.pdbx_seq_one_letter_code
_entity_poly.pdbx_strand_id
1 'polypeptide(L)'
;MEEIKTPELVGIIKREAPQLGSVLREMKEGLDVVRSKVEALTAKVKADSFPTADGMSYLEAKHLLLLSYSQCLVYYLLRKAKGFSIHGHPLVRSLVEIRMFLEKIRPIDKKLQYQIQKLTTAGVSVALSEGKEAQQSEDVSNYKPKPDLLADKMGQEDESRDGVYRPPKFAPMSMDDKTSKQERDAARKEKHFLRQATENTYMKDVLDELEDRPEEIRDYYGPESKEQRKFMAQYERQQKVEEELFVRAPRTKEDKKREKRLKSRSGLHGLTESFDDEFKFLNEDGEQPSSFSGSSRGRSKRRKTRH
;
A
#
# COMPACT_ATOMS: atom_id res chain seq x y z
N MET A 1 12.62 -46.12 -22.96
CA MET A 1 13.80 -46.67 -22.27
C MET A 1 14.67 -47.24 -23.36
N GLU A 2 15.56 -46.44 -23.93
CA GLU A 2 16.75 -47.08 -24.49
C GLU A 2 17.53 -47.55 -23.27
N GLU A 3 17.60 -48.86 -23.11
CA GLU A 3 18.28 -49.53 -22.02
C GLU A 3 19.71 -48.99 -21.90
N ILE A 4 20.18 -48.78 -20.67
CA ILE A 4 21.59 -48.52 -20.41
C ILE A 4 22.31 -49.83 -20.76
N LYS A 5 22.81 -49.94 -21.99
CA LYS A 5 23.43 -51.15 -22.57
C LYS A 5 24.77 -51.54 -21.95
N THR A 6 25.20 -50.89 -20.86
CA THR A 6 26.52 -51.08 -20.25
C THR A 6 26.40 -51.40 -18.75
N PRO A 7 26.47 -52.70 -18.36
CA PRO A 7 26.32 -53.12 -16.97
C PRO A 7 27.41 -52.58 -16.03
N GLU A 8 28.58 -52.22 -16.57
CA GLU A 8 29.70 -51.64 -15.83
C GLU A 8 29.38 -50.24 -15.26
N LEU A 9 28.69 -49.40 -16.04
CA LEU A 9 28.26 -48.05 -15.63
C LEU A 9 27.27 -48.11 -14.47
N VAL A 10 26.37 -49.10 -14.47
CA VAL A 10 25.43 -49.33 -13.36
C VAL A 10 26.17 -49.74 -12.08
N GLY A 11 27.28 -50.49 -12.19
CA GLY A 11 28.13 -50.85 -11.06
C GLY A 11 28.87 -49.66 -10.45
N ILE A 12 29.36 -48.74 -11.29
CA ILE A 12 30.05 -47.51 -10.85
C ILE A 12 29.07 -46.55 -10.18
N ILE A 13 27.89 -46.32 -10.77
CA ILE A 13 26.85 -45.44 -10.21
C ILE A 13 26.39 -45.93 -8.83
N LYS A 14 26.27 -47.25 -8.63
CA LYS A 14 25.92 -47.83 -7.32
C LYS A 14 27.01 -47.63 -6.26
N ARG A 15 28.28 -47.53 -6.67
CA ARG A 15 29.42 -47.30 -5.76
C ARG A 15 29.61 -45.82 -5.43
N GLU A 16 29.49 -44.93 -6.41
CA GLU A 16 29.79 -43.50 -6.24
C GLU A 16 28.58 -42.66 -5.81
N ALA A 17 27.37 -43.00 -6.25
CA ALA A 17 26.16 -42.23 -5.98
C ALA A 17 24.91 -43.12 -5.89
N PRO A 18 24.75 -43.91 -4.80
CA PRO A 18 23.66 -44.87 -4.66
C PRO A 18 22.26 -44.22 -4.70
N GLN A 19 22.15 -42.96 -4.30
CA GLN A 19 20.91 -42.18 -4.26
C GLN A 19 20.51 -41.62 -5.64
N LEU A 20 21.42 -41.56 -6.61
CA LEU A 20 21.14 -40.98 -7.93
C LEU A 20 20.09 -41.80 -8.68
N GLY A 21 20.14 -43.14 -8.54
CA GLY A 21 19.21 -44.04 -9.21
C GLY A 21 17.77 -43.94 -8.69
N SER A 22 17.57 -43.67 -7.40
CA SER A 22 16.23 -43.42 -6.85
C SER A 22 15.70 -42.06 -7.27
N VAL A 23 16.51 -41.00 -7.17
CA VAL A 23 16.11 -39.64 -7.53
C VAL A 23 15.77 -39.51 -9.02
N LEU A 24 16.53 -40.17 -9.91
CA LEU A 24 16.22 -40.18 -11.35
C LEU A 24 14.91 -40.92 -11.65
N ARG A 25 14.57 -41.94 -10.86
CA ARG A 25 13.30 -42.67 -10.99
C ARG A 25 12.13 -41.79 -10.55
N GLU A 26 12.25 -41.14 -9.41
CA GLU A 26 11.26 -40.17 -8.91
C GLU A 26 11.05 -39.02 -9.90
N MET A 27 12.13 -38.50 -10.49
CA MET A 27 12.05 -37.46 -11.52
C MET A 27 11.28 -37.94 -12.76
N LYS A 28 11.51 -39.18 -13.20
CA LYS A 28 10.80 -39.76 -14.34
C LYS A 28 9.30 -39.92 -14.05
N GLU A 29 8.97 -40.48 -12.88
CA GLU A 29 7.58 -40.63 -12.44
C GLU A 29 6.87 -39.27 -12.36
N GLY A 30 7.54 -38.25 -11.81
CA GLY A 30 7.03 -36.88 -11.79
C GLY A 30 6.79 -36.30 -13.18
N LEU A 31 7.70 -36.54 -14.13
CA LEU A 31 7.56 -36.10 -15.52
C LEU A 31 6.39 -36.80 -16.23
N ASP A 32 6.19 -38.09 -16.01
CA ASP A 32 5.07 -38.84 -16.60
C ASP A 32 3.71 -38.32 -16.09
N VAL A 33 3.62 -37.96 -14.80
CA VAL A 33 2.43 -37.32 -14.21
C VAL A 33 2.19 -35.93 -14.80
N VAL A 34 3.23 -35.10 -14.96
CA VAL A 34 3.08 -33.78 -15.59
C VAL A 34 2.65 -33.93 -17.05
N ARG A 35 3.26 -34.86 -17.78
CA ARG A 35 2.94 -35.12 -19.19
C ARG A 35 1.48 -35.51 -19.39
N SER A 36 0.99 -36.47 -18.61
CA SER A 36 -0.43 -36.89 -18.68
C SER A 36 -1.41 -35.75 -18.37
N LYS A 37 -1.10 -34.89 -17.39
CA LYS A 37 -1.91 -33.70 -17.08
C LYS A 37 -1.91 -32.67 -18.22
N VAL A 38 -0.74 -32.40 -18.81
CA VAL A 38 -0.61 -31.48 -19.96
C VAL A 38 -1.36 -32.04 -21.17
N GLU A 39 -1.22 -33.33 -21.46
CA GLU A 39 -1.96 -34.00 -22.55
C GLU A 39 -3.47 -33.87 -22.34
N ALA A 40 -3.98 -34.11 -21.13
CA ALA A 40 -5.39 -33.90 -20.81
C ALA A 40 -5.86 -32.45 -20.96
N LEU A 41 -5.03 -31.47 -20.56
CA LEU A 41 -5.34 -30.05 -20.72
C LEU A 41 -5.32 -29.62 -22.19
N THR A 42 -4.33 -30.08 -22.97
CA THR A 42 -4.25 -29.77 -24.41
C THR A 42 -5.42 -30.36 -25.18
N ALA A 43 -5.93 -31.53 -24.79
CA ALA A 43 -7.14 -32.10 -25.38
C ALA A 43 -8.38 -31.22 -25.12
N LYS A 44 -8.52 -30.66 -23.92
CA LYS A 44 -9.62 -29.75 -23.56
C LYS A 44 -9.51 -28.38 -24.22
N VAL A 45 -8.29 -27.86 -24.41
CA VAL A 45 -8.05 -26.61 -25.13
C VAL A 45 -8.37 -26.77 -26.62
N LYS A 46 -7.99 -27.91 -27.25
CA LYS A 46 -8.35 -28.21 -28.64
C LYS A 46 -9.85 -28.42 -28.87
N ALA A 47 -10.61 -28.69 -27.80
CA ALA A 47 -12.05 -28.79 -27.82
C ALA A 47 -12.76 -27.44 -27.56
N ASP A 48 -12.02 -26.32 -27.57
CA ASP A 48 -12.49 -24.95 -27.30
C ASP A 48 -13.24 -24.78 -25.97
N SER A 49 -13.05 -25.70 -25.02
CA SER A 49 -13.81 -25.75 -23.76
C SER A 49 -13.43 -24.66 -22.74
N PHE A 50 -12.41 -23.85 -23.04
CA PHE A 50 -11.94 -22.77 -22.17
C PHE A 50 -11.84 -21.46 -22.96
N PRO A 51 -12.79 -20.52 -22.83
CA PRO A 51 -12.66 -19.19 -23.41
C PRO A 51 -11.52 -18.46 -22.70
N THR A 52 -10.39 -18.33 -23.38
CA THR A 52 -9.15 -17.72 -22.85
C THR A 52 -9.09 -16.20 -23.07
N ALA A 53 -10.19 -15.59 -23.53
CA ALA A 53 -10.25 -14.17 -23.86
C ALA A 53 -9.96 -13.24 -22.66
N ASP A 54 -10.39 -13.63 -21.45
CA ASP A 54 -10.25 -12.83 -20.22
C ASP A 54 -9.37 -13.53 -19.16
N GLY A 55 -8.23 -14.10 -19.60
CA GLY A 55 -7.23 -14.63 -18.69
C GLY A 55 -6.47 -13.52 -17.96
N MET A 56 -6.26 -13.66 -16.65
CA MET A 56 -5.40 -12.76 -15.87
C MET A 56 -3.97 -12.79 -16.44
N SER A 57 -3.60 -11.79 -17.24
CA SER A 57 -2.28 -11.66 -17.88
C SER A 57 -1.10 -11.88 -16.91
N TYR A 58 -1.26 -11.47 -15.64
CA TYR A 58 -0.27 -11.74 -14.60
C TYR A 58 -0.05 -13.22 -14.32
N LEU A 59 -1.12 -14.02 -14.24
CA LEU A 59 -1.02 -15.45 -13.96
C LEU A 59 -0.32 -16.17 -15.12
N GLU A 60 -0.63 -15.77 -16.35
CA GLU A 60 0.05 -16.26 -17.56
C GLU A 60 1.55 -15.90 -17.54
N ALA A 61 1.90 -14.64 -17.28
CA ALA A 61 3.29 -14.21 -17.15
C ALA A 61 4.04 -14.98 -16.06
N LYS A 62 3.40 -15.23 -14.91
CA LYS A 62 3.95 -16.04 -13.83
C LYS A 62 4.18 -17.49 -14.25
N HIS A 63 3.24 -18.09 -14.97
CA HIS A 63 3.38 -19.44 -15.49
C HIS A 63 4.51 -19.56 -16.51
N LEU A 64 4.63 -18.60 -17.44
CA LEU A 64 5.73 -18.53 -18.39
C LEU A 64 7.09 -18.36 -17.69
N LEU A 65 7.14 -17.55 -16.62
CA LEU A 65 8.35 -17.37 -15.81
C LEU A 65 8.75 -18.65 -15.08
N LEU A 66 7.79 -19.37 -14.48
CA LEU A 66 8.01 -20.67 -13.83
C LEU A 66 8.44 -21.75 -14.83
N LEU A 67 7.90 -21.71 -16.05
CA LEU A 67 8.28 -22.62 -17.13
C LEU A 67 9.72 -22.34 -17.60
N SER A 68 10.08 -21.07 -17.78
CA SER A 68 11.45 -20.67 -18.10
C SER A 68 12.44 -21.11 -17.02
N TYR A 69 12.05 -21.00 -15.75
CA TYR A 69 12.84 -21.49 -14.61
C TYR A 69 13.10 -23.00 -14.68
N SER A 70 12.04 -23.79 -14.91
CA SER A 70 12.16 -25.26 -15.00
C SER A 70 12.99 -25.67 -16.22
N GLN A 71 12.86 -24.99 -17.35
CA GLN A 71 13.68 -25.23 -18.55
C GLN A 71 15.16 -24.95 -18.27
N CYS A 72 15.49 -23.84 -17.60
CA CYS A 72 16.86 -23.53 -17.22
C CYS A 72 17.46 -24.56 -16.26
N LEU A 73 16.66 -25.08 -15.32
CA LEU A 73 17.08 -26.15 -14.40
C LEU A 73 17.34 -27.47 -15.13
N VAL A 74 16.44 -27.89 -16.01
CA VAL A 74 16.62 -29.13 -16.80
C VAL A 74 17.87 -29.02 -17.67
N TYR A 75 18.10 -27.89 -18.32
CA TYR A 75 19.30 -27.68 -19.13
C TYR A 75 20.57 -27.63 -18.26
N TYR A 76 20.52 -27.04 -17.07
CA TYR A 76 21.62 -27.10 -16.10
C TYR A 76 21.97 -28.54 -15.70
N LEU A 77 20.97 -29.37 -15.39
CA LEU A 77 21.16 -30.78 -15.06
C LEU A 77 21.74 -31.56 -16.24
N LEU A 78 21.20 -31.36 -17.44
CA LEU A 78 21.71 -32.00 -18.66
C LEU A 78 23.17 -31.61 -18.95
N ARG A 79 23.53 -30.34 -18.72
CA ARG A 79 24.89 -29.84 -18.93
C ARG A 79 25.87 -30.44 -17.93
N LYS A 80 25.47 -30.60 -16.67
CA LYS A 80 26.22 -31.35 -15.67
C LYS A 80 26.36 -32.83 -16.02
N ALA A 81 25.29 -33.48 -16.48
CA ALA A 81 25.31 -34.89 -16.85
C ALA A 81 26.25 -35.18 -18.03
N LYS A 82 26.41 -34.23 -18.95
CA LYS A 82 27.38 -34.31 -20.06
C LYS A 82 28.81 -33.92 -19.67
N GLY A 83 29.06 -33.48 -18.43
CA GLY A 83 30.39 -33.10 -17.94
C GLY A 83 30.90 -31.74 -18.41
N PHE A 84 30.03 -30.87 -18.94
CA PHE A 84 30.46 -29.53 -19.38
C PHE A 84 30.62 -28.56 -18.20
N SER A 85 31.64 -27.70 -18.27
CA SER A 85 31.86 -26.67 -17.25
C SER A 85 30.73 -25.65 -17.21
N ILE A 86 30.27 -25.33 -16.00
CA ILE A 86 29.21 -24.34 -15.74
C ILE A 86 29.77 -22.91 -15.70
N HIS A 87 31.06 -22.75 -15.40
CA HIS A 87 31.68 -21.44 -15.29
C HIS A 87 31.63 -20.69 -16.63
N GLY A 88 31.14 -19.45 -16.58
CA GLY A 88 31.02 -18.55 -17.73
C GLY A 88 29.74 -18.71 -18.57
N HIS A 89 28.86 -19.67 -18.28
CA HIS A 89 27.63 -19.82 -19.05
C HIS A 89 26.50 -18.90 -18.54
N PRO A 90 25.75 -18.22 -19.42
CA PRO A 90 24.67 -17.30 -19.03
C PRO A 90 23.52 -17.94 -18.24
N LEU A 91 23.49 -19.28 -18.08
CA LEU A 91 22.40 -19.98 -17.39
C LEU A 91 22.29 -19.59 -15.93
N VAL A 92 23.43 -19.48 -15.24
CA VAL A 92 23.45 -19.16 -13.82
C VAL A 92 22.92 -17.74 -13.63
N ARG A 93 23.29 -16.83 -14.54
CA ARG A 93 22.78 -15.46 -14.57
C ARG A 93 21.27 -15.45 -14.83
N SER A 94 20.78 -16.14 -15.86
CA SER A 94 19.35 -16.23 -16.16
C SER A 94 18.55 -16.86 -15.01
N LEU A 95 19.08 -17.89 -14.32
CA LEU A 95 18.44 -18.50 -13.15
C LEU A 95 18.32 -17.51 -11.99
N VAL A 96 19.37 -16.72 -11.72
CA VAL A 96 19.34 -15.69 -10.68
C VAL A 96 18.38 -14.57 -11.04
N GLU A 97 18.38 -14.13 -12.31
CA GLU A 97 17.44 -13.12 -12.82
C GLU A 97 15.99 -13.59 -12.66
N ILE A 98 15.66 -14.81 -13.10
CA ILE A 98 14.33 -15.40 -12.94
C ILE A 98 13.96 -15.51 -11.45
N ARG A 99 14.90 -15.90 -10.58
CA ARG A 99 14.68 -15.97 -9.13
C ARG A 99 14.39 -14.60 -8.51
N MET A 100 15.10 -13.55 -8.93
CA MET A 100 14.80 -12.18 -8.50
C MET A 100 13.40 -11.75 -8.94
N PHE A 101 12.98 -12.08 -10.15
CA PHE A 101 11.60 -11.83 -10.59
C PHE A 101 10.59 -12.59 -9.73
N LEU A 102 10.84 -13.86 -9.41
CA LEU A 102 9.99 -14.64 -8.51
C LEU A 102 9.86 -14.03 -7.10
N GLU A 103 10.92 -13.39 -6.59
CA GLU A 103 10.86 -12.69 -5.31
C GLU A 103 10.05 -11.39 -5.39
N LYS A 104 10.22 -10.62 -6.48
CA LYS A 104 9.48 -9.38 -6.72
C LYS A 104 7.98 -9.60 -6.91
N ILE A 105 7.56 -10.74 -7.45
CA ILE A 105 6.13 -11.04 -7.64
C ILE A 105 5.44 -11.56 -6.37
N ARG A 106 6.17 -12.01 -5.33
CA ARG A 106 5.57 -12.49 -4.06
C ARG A 106 4.55 -11.55 -3.42
N PRO A 107 4.79 -10.23 -3.29
CA PRO A 107 3.78 -9.32 -2.76
C PRO A 107 2.52 -9.25 -3.64
N ILE A 108 2.67 -9.34 -4.96
CA ILE A 108 1.54 -9.36 -5.92
C ILE A 108 0.73 -10.65 -5.73
N ASP A 109 1.41 -11.79 -5.59
CA ASP A 109 0.78 -13.08 -5.30
C ASP A 109 -0.07 -13.02 -4.02
N LYS A 110 0.43 -12.40 -2.95
CA LYS A 110 -0.32 -12.26 -1.69
C LYS A 110 -1.61 -11.43 -1.87
N LYS A 111 -1.56 -10.37 -2.68
CA LYS A 111 -2.74 -9.54 -2.98
C LYS A 111 -3.77 -10.30 -3.82
N LEU A 112 -3.31 -11.05 -4.82
CA LEU A 112 -4.16 -11.82 -5.72
C LEU A 112 -4.64 -13.14 -5.11
N GLN A 113 -4.01 -13.63 -4.04
CA GLN A 113 -4.31 -14.92 -3.44
C GLN A 113 -5.80 -15.07 -3.10
N TYR A 114 -6.42 -14.04 -2.54
CA TYR A 114 -7.86 -14.07 -2.23
C TYR A 114 -8.72 -14.17 -3.50
N GLN A 115 -8.38 -13.40 -4.54
CA GLN A 115 -9.13 -13.42 -5.81
C GLN A 115 -8.97 -14.75 -6.53
N ILE A 116 -7.75 -15.28 -6.58
CA ILE A 116 -7.45 -16.61 -7.15
C ILE A 116 -8.23 -17.67 -6.38
N GLN A 117 -8.17 -17.64 -5.04
CA GLN A 117 -8.92 -18.58 -4.20
C GLN A 117 -10.42 -18.49 -4.47
N LYS A 118 -11.01 -17.29 -4.46
CA LYS A 118 -12.44 -17.07 -4.75
C LYS A 118 -12.84 -17.62 -6.13
N LEU A 119 -12.03 -17.38 -7.17
CA LEU A 119 -12.32 -17.87 -8.52
C LEU A 119 -12.15 -19.38 -8.64
N THR A 120 -11.12 -19.96 -8.01
CA THR A 120 -10.95 -21.41 -7.98
C THR A 120 -12.04 -22.11 -7.17
N THR A 121 -12.48 -21.54 -6.03
CA THR A 121 -13.59 -22.11 -5.25
C THR A 121 -14.93 -21.91 -5.95
N ALA A 122 -15.17 -20.77 -6.60
CA ALA A 122 -16.36 -20.54 -7.41
C ALA A 122 -16.41 -21.47 -8.65
N GLY A 123 -15.28 -21.67 -9.33
CA GLY A 123 -15.19 -22.60 -10.45
C GLY A 123 -15.39 -24.07 -10.02
N VAL A 124 -14.90 -24.44 -8.84
CA VAL A 124 -15.13 -25.77 -8.24
C VAL A 124 -16.58 -25.92 -7.78
N SER A 125 -17.20 -24.88 -7.19
CA SER A 125 -18.61 -24.94 -6.81
C SER A 125 -19.52 -25.04 -8.03
N VAL A 126 -19.22 -24.32 -9.12
CA VAL A 126 -19.96 -24.44 -10.39
C VAL A 126 -19.81 -25.85 -10.99
N ALA A 127 -18.63 -26.47 -10.89
CA ALA A 127 -18.42 -27.85 -11.33
C ALA A 127 -19.08 -28.92 -10.43
N LEU A 128 -19.38 -28.59 -9.16
CA LEU A 128 -20.11 -29.45 -8.21
C LEU A 128 -21.62 -29.16 -8.19
N SER A 129 -22.08 -28.09 -8.83
CA SER A 129 -23.46 -27.63 -8.81
C SER A 129 -24.11 -27.64 -10.19
N GLU A 130 -23.99 -28.74 -10.94
CA GLU A 130 -24.95 -29.04 -12.03
C GLU A 130 -26.31 -29.54 -11.50
N GLY A 131 -26.54 -29.49 -10.17
CA GLY A 131 -27.82 -29.85 -9.59
C GLY A 131 -27.96 -29.38 -8.14
N LYS A 132 -28.21 -28.09 -7.93
CA LYS A 132 -29.08 -27.51 -6.88
C LYS A 132 -28.91 -26.00 -6.85
N GLU A 133 -30.05 -25.32 -6.81
CA GLU A 133 -30.23 -23.88 -6.83
C GLU A 133 -29.35 -23.16 -5.81
N ALA A 134 -28.68 -22.11 -6.29
CA ALA A 134 -27.80 -21.27 -5.50
C ALA A 134 -28.60 -20.48 -4.44
N GLN A 135 -28.55 -20.95 -3.19
CA GLN A 135 -28.73 -20.06 -2.05
C GLN A 135 -27.62 -19.01 -2.10
N GLN A 136 -28.06 -17.75 -2.21
CA GLN A 136 -27.23 -16.54 -2.21
C GLN A 136 -26.26 -16.59 -1.03
N SER A 137 -24.99 -16.86 -1.31
CA SER A 137 -23.93 -16.65 -0.31
C SER A 137 -23.73 -15.14 -0.17
N GLU A 138 -23.90 -14.63 1.04
CA GLU A 138 -23.93 -13.20 1.30
C GLU A 138 -22.65 -12.50 0.85
N ASP A 139 -22.80 -11.66 -0.18
CA ASP A 139 -21.76 -10.76 -0.67
C ASP A 139 -21.36 -9.76 0.42
N VAL A 140 -20.13 -9.89 0.93
CA VAL A 140 -19.56 -8.97 1.93
C VAL A 140 -19.46 -7.53 1.40
N SER A 141 -19.57 -7.32 0.08
CA SER A 141 -19.72 -6.01 -0.55
C SER A 141 -21.06 -5.30 -0.26
N ASN A 142 -22.06 -6.00 0.27
CA ASN A 142 -23.30 -5.41 0.78
C ASN A 142 -23.17 -4.82 2.19
N TYR A 143 -22.05 -5.03 2.89
CA TYR A 143 -21.78 -4.42 4.21
C TYR A 143 -21.24 -2.98 4.13
N LYS A 144 -21.14 -2.41 2.92
CA LYS A 144 -20.95 -0.96 2.79
C LYS A 144 -22.25 -0.25 3.16
N PRO A 145 -22.22 0.81 4.00
CA PRO A 145 -23.41 1.61 4.25
C PRO A 145 -23.93 2.10 2.90
N LYS A 146 -25.18 1.80 2.56
CA LYS A 146 -25.85 2.30 1.35
C LYS A 146 -26.46 3.66 1.69
N PRO A 147 -25.82 4.80 1.35
CA PRO A 147 -26.36 6.12 1.68
C PRO A 147 -27.66 6.43 0.94
N ASP A 148 -27.98 5.68 -0.11
CA ASP A 148 -29.25 5.79 -0.85
C ASP A 148 -30.48 5.33 -0.05
N LEU A 149 -30.30 4.48 0.96
CA LEU A 149 -31.38 4.06 1.87
C LEU A 149 -31.63 5.09 2.99
N LEU A 150 -30.82 6.14 3.07
CA LEU A 150 -30.99 7.27 4.00
C LEU A 150 -31.75 8.44 3.37
N ALA A 151 -32.29 8.28 2.16
CA ALA A 151 -33.17 9.27 1.56
C ALA A 151 -34.52 9.32 2.32
N ASP A 152 -34.84 10.53 2.79
CA ASP A 152 -35.96 10.91 3.65
C ASP A 152 -37.31 10.34 3.17
N LYS A 153 -37.94 9.50 3.99
CA LYS A 153 -39.40 9.34 3.98
C LYS A 153 -40.05 10.54 4.65
N MET A 154 -39.90 11.72 4.04
CA MET A 154 -40.64 12.92 4.46
C MET A 154 -41.39 13.45 3.23
N GLY A 155 -42.61 12.94 3.06
CA GLY A 155 -43.45 13.27 1.92
C GLY A 155 -44.80 12.57 1.93
N GLN A 156 -45.57 12.70 3.01
CA GLN A 156 -47.03 12.75 2.96
C GLN A 156 -47.54 13.50 4.20
N GLU A 157 -48.38 14.49 3.94
CA GLU A 157 -48.82 15.57 4.81
C GLU A 157 -49.76 15.10 5.92
N ASP A 158 -49.68 15.73 7.10
CA ASP A 158 -50.82 16.34 7.81
C ASP A 158 -50.38 17.05 9.10
N GLU A 159 -50.59 18.37 9.13
CA GLU A 159 -50.92 19.26 10.25
C GLU A 159 -50.18 19.21 11.63
N SER A 160 -49.56 20.36 11.95
CA SER A 160 -49.54 21.01 13.28
C SER A 160 -48.75 20.36 14.45
N ARG A 161 -47.48 20.78 14.63
CA ARG A 161 -46.89 21.35 15.89
C ARG A 161 -45.38 21.61 15.74
N ASP A 162 -44.98 22.86 15.91
CA ASP A 162 -43.61 23.35 15.74
C ASP A 162 -42.68 22.79 16.84
N GLY A 163 -41.97 21.70 16.52
CA GLY A 163 -41.09 20.94 17.42
C GLY A 163 -39.61 21.02 17.05
N VAL A 164 -39.18 22.11 16.40
CA VAL A 164 -37.78 22.30 16.00
C VAL A 164 -37.00 22.97 17.14
N TYR A 165 -36.21 22.18 17.88
CA TYR A 165 -35.27 22.73 18.87
C TYR A 165 -34.22 23.60 18.17
N ARG A 166 -34.27 24.91 18.43
CA ARG A 166 -33.26 25.87 17.98
C ARG A 166 -32.30 26.16 19.14
N PRO A 167 -31.04 25.72 19.07
CA PRO A 167 -30.06 26.02 20.11
C PRO A 167 -29.90 27.54 20.29
N PRO A 168 -29.90 28.04 21.54
CA PRO A 168 -29.73 29.46 21.82
C PRO A 168 -28.34 29.92 21.35
N LYS A 169 -28.31 30.99 20.55
CA LYS A 169 -27.06 31.61 20.09
C LYS A 169 -26.48 32.43 21.23
N PHE A 170 -25.50 31.89 21.94
CA PHE A 170 -24.72 32.67 22.91
C PHE A 170 -23.88 33.69 22.16
N ALA A 171 -24.24 34.97 22.27
CA ALA A 171 -23.34 36.05 21.91
C ALA A 171 -22.17 36.04 22.90
N PRO A 172 -20.92 36.24 22.45
CA PRO A 172 -19.77 36.27 23.35
C PRO A 172 -19.99 37.36 24.41
N MET A 173 -20.07 36.94 25.68
CA MET A 173 -20.10 37.86 26.81
C MET A 173 -18.77 38.61 26.85
N SER A 174 -18.83 39.94 26.88
CA SER A 174 -17.64 40.76 27.10
C SER A 174 -17.15 40.53 28.53
N MET A 175 -15.95 39.98 28.67
CA MET A 175 -15.24 39.99 29.95
C MET A 175 -14.90 41.44 30.30
N ASP A 176 -15.20 41.88 31.52
CA ASP A 176 -15.01 43.25 32.03
C ASP A 176 -13.53 43.63 32.27
N ASP A 177 -12.58 42.94 31.64
CA ASP A 177 -11.17 43.30 31.65
C ASP A 177 -10.93 44.46 30.68
N LYS A 178 -11.40 45.65 31.05
CA LYS A 178 -11.19 46.91 30.31
C LYS A 178 -9.74 47.38 30.47
N THR A 179 -8.79 46.60 29.99
CA THR A 179 -7.46 47.12 29.64
C THR A 179 -7.64 48.25 28.63
N SER A 180 -6.97 49.37 28.87
CA SER A 180 -7.03 50.54 28.01
C SER A 180 -6.74 50.16 26.56
N LYS A 181 -7.38 50.80 25.57
CA LYS A 181 -7.10 50.54 24.15
C LYS A 181 -5.60 50.68 23.85
N GLN A 182 -4.94 51.63 24.50
CA GLN A 182 -3.49 51.86 24.37
C GLN A 182 -2.66 50.71 24.95
N GLU A 183 -3.08 50.17 26.10
CA GLU A 183 -2.41 49.06 26.76
C GLU A 183 -2.55 47.75 25.97
N ARG A 184 -3.72 47.51 25.37
CA ARG A 184 -3.95 46.38 24.45
C ARG A 184 -3.07 46.48 23.20
N ASP A 185 -2.93 47.68 22.65
CA ASP A 185 -2.10 47.91 21.47
C ASP A 185 -0.60 47.82 21.79
N ALA A 186 -0.17 48.26 22.98
CA ALA A 186 1.18 48.07 23.49
C ALA A 186 1.50 46.57 23.69
N ALA A 187 0.62 45.83 24.37
CA ALA A 187 0.79 44.39 24.58
C ALA A 187 0.81 43.61 23.25
N ARG A 188 0.07 44.03 22.22
CA ARG A 188 0.14 43.44 20.87
C ARG A 188 1.47 43.70 20.20
N LYS A 189 2.00 44.93 20.30
CA LYS A 189 3.31 45.31 19.75
C LYS A 189 4.44 44.57 20.46
N GLU A 190 4.38 44.47 21.77
CA GLU A 190 5.36 43.74 22.59
C GLU A 190 5.34 42.24 22.26
N LYS A 191 4.15 41.61 22.17
CA LYS A 191 4.04 40.21 21.74
C LYS A 191 4.55 39.99 20.31
N HIS A 192 4.32 40.94 19.40
CA HIS A 192 4.84 40.87 18.04
C HIS A 192 6.37 41.00 18.01
N PHE A 193 6.92 41.93 18.78
CA PHE A 193 8.36 42.13 18.93
C PHE A 193 9.04 40.90 19.53
N LEU A 194 8.48 40.34 20.61
CA LEU A 194 8.97 39.13 21.24
C LEU A 194 8.91 37.93 20.28
N ARG A 195 7.82 37.80 19.51
CA ARG A 195 7.70 36.75 18.49
C ARG A 195 8.72 36.93 17.37
N GLN A 196 9.00 38.16 16.96
CA GLN A 196 9.99 38.45 15.91
C GLN A 196 11.43 38.19 16.39
N ALA A 197 11.73 38.54 17.65
CA ALA A 197 13.02 38.26 18.27
C ALA A 197 13.26 36.75 18.44
N THR A 198 12.22 36.00 18.82
CA THR A 198 12.30 34.54 19.06
C THR A 198 12.13 33.70 17.79
N GLU A 199 11.53 34.22 16.71
CA GLU A 199 11.35 33.50 15.44
C GLU A 199 12.65 33.47 14.61
N ASN A 200 13.51 34.48 14.77
CA ASN A 200 14.81 34.51 14.12
C ASN A 200 15.79 33.57 14.85
N THR A 201 16.28 32.55 14.13
CA THR A 201 17.19 31.54 14.67
C THR A 201 18.45 32.19 15.24
N TYR A 202 19.05 33.11 14.49
CA TYR A 202 20.24 33.85 14.89
C TYR A 202 20.07 34.64 16.19
N MET A 203 18.92 35.30 16.39
CA MET A 203 18.68 36.05 17.63
C MET A 203 18.45 35.13 18.83
N LYS A 204 17.89 33.94 18.59
CA LYS A 204 17.74 32.92 19.61
C LYS A 204 19.12 32.39 20.03
N ASP A 205 19.99 32.07 19.08
CA ASP A 205 21.34 31.57 19.36
C ASP A 205 22.15 32.62 20.15
N VAL A 206 22.05 33.91 19.79
CA VAL A 206 22.68 35.03 20.53
C VAL A 206 22.11 35.19 21.95
N LEU A 207 20.80 34.97 22.14
CA LEU A 207 20.18 35.02 23.47
C LEU A 207 20.60 33.82 24.33
N ASP A 208 20.64 32.62 23.75
CA ASP A 208 21.05 31.39 24.43
C ASP A 208 22.54 31.48 24.87
N GLU A 209 23.41 32.08 24.05
CA GLU A 209 24.80 32.41 24.40
C GLU A 209 24.92 33.47 25.52
N LEU A 210 24.07 34.50 25.51
CA LEU A 210 24.09 35.56 26.53
C LEU A 210 23.57 35.09 27.89
N GLU A 211 22.58 34.19 27.88
CA GLU A 211 21.98 33.61 29.07
C GLU A 211 22.79 32.42 29.65
N ASP A 212 23.88 32.02 28.97
CA ASP A 212 24.75 30.88 29.32
C ASP A 212 23.92 29.60 29.61
N ARG A 213 22.85 29.42 28.84
CA ARG A 213 21.86 28.36 29.04
C ARG A 213 22.39 27.07 28.37
N PRO A 214 22.43 25.93 29.07
CA PRO A 214 22.92 24.69 28.47
C PRO A 214 22.04 24.27 27.29
N GLU A 215 22.67 23.89 26.18
CA GLU A 215 21.98 23.42 24.99
C GLU A 215 21.27 22.08 25.25
N GLU A 216 19.98 22.03 24.92
CA GLU A 216 19.22 20.78 24.91
C GLU A 216 19.52 20.01 23.62
N ILE A 217 20.49 19.09 23.68
CA ILE A 217 20.76 18.16 22.59
C ILE A 217 19.60 17.17 22.48
N ARG A 218 18.83 17.25 21.39
CA ARG A 218 17.77 16.28 21.05
C ARG A 218 18.31 15.28 20.02
N ASP A 219 17.88 14.02 20.13
CA ASP A 219 18.30 12.89 19.25
C ASP A 219 17.76 12.96 17.80
N TYR A 220 17.58 14.18 17.26
CA TYR A 220 17.00 14.38 15.94
C TYR A 220 18.09 14.56 14.89
N TYR A 221 18.25 13.55 14.04
CA TYR A 221 19.16 13.60 12.90
C TYR A 221 18.46 14.26 11.69
N GLY A 222 18.57 15.59 11.55
CA GLY A 222 18.15 16.30 10.34
C GLY A 222 18.06 17.83 10.49
N PRO A 223 18.12 18.58 9.38
CA PRO A 223 17.94 20.03 9.42
C PRO A 223 16.50 20.36 9.83
N GLU A 224 16.35 21.04 10.97
CA GLU A 224 15.05 21.45 11.49
C GLU A 224 14.39 22.49 10.58
N SER A 225 13.33 22.08 9.87
CA SER A 225 12.48 23.02 9.14
C SER A 225 11.69 23.91 10.11
N LYS A 226 11.40 25.17 9.71
CA LYS A 226 10.52 26.08 10.46
C LYS A 226 9.17 25.45 10.80
N GLU A 227 8.65 24.57 9.93
CA GLU A 227 7.41 23.83 10.16
C GLU A 227 7.55 22.78 11.27
N GLN A 228 8.69 22.11 11.34
CA GLN A 228 8.98 21.10 12.37
C GLN A 228 9.12 21.76 13.75
N ARG A 229 9.79 22.92 13.84
CA ARG A 229 9.88 23.69 15.09
C ARG A 229 8.53 24.12 15.62
N LYS A 230 7.66 24.64 14.74
CA LYS A 230 6.28 25.01 15.08
C LYS A 230 5.48 23.80 15.55
N PHE A 231 5.66 22.64 14.90
CA PHE A 231 5.01 21.40 15.28
C PHE A 231 5.49 20.89 16.65
N MET A 232 6.80 20.89 16.91
CA MET A 232 7.36 20.49 18.20
C MET A 232 6.89 21.42 19.32
N ALA A 233 6.88 22.74 19.10
CA ALA A 233 6.39 23.69 20.09
C ALA A 233 4.88 23.51 20.37
N GLN A 234 4.07 23.17 19.37
CA GLN A 234 2.67 22.82 19.58
C GLN A 234 2.51 21.50 20.36
N TYR A 235 3.35 20.50 20.06
CA TYR A 235 3.35 19.21 20.73
C TYR A 235 3.72 19.34 22.21
N GLU A 236 4.76 20.10 22.52
CA GLU A 236 5.21 20.37 23.89
C GLU A 236 4.15 21.13 24.70
N ARG A 237 3.47 22.10 24.09
CA ARG A 237 2.31 22.76 24.72
C ARG A 237 1.18 21.79 25.00
N GLN A 238 0.90 20.86 24.10
CA GLN A 238 -0.10 19.81 24.34
C GLN A 238 0.33 18.93 25.52
N GLN A 239 1.59 18.50 25.56
CA GLN A 239 2.12 17.69 26.67
C GLN A 239 1.98 18.38 28.01
N LYS A 240 2.33 19.67 28.10
CA LYS A 240 2.16 20.47 29.32
C LYS A 240 0.70 20.50 29.79
N VAL A 241 -0.23 20.73 28.88
CA VAL A 241 -1.67 20.70 29.22
C VAL A 241 -2.11 19.29 29.62
N GLU A 242 -1.66 18.24 28.94
CA GLU A 242 -1.99 16.85 29.29
C GLU A 242 -1.40 16.45 30.66
N GLU A 243 -0.23 16.96 31.04
CA GLU A 243 0.40 16.77 32.34
C GLU A 243 -0.34 17.53 33.44
N GLU A 244 -0.74 18.78 33.17
CA GLU A 244 -1.53 19.60 34.10
C GLU A 244 -2.92 19.00 34.36
N LEU A 245 -3.58 18.51 33.30
CA LEU A 245 -4.94 17.96 33.37
C LEU A 245 -4.97 16.44 33.61
N PHE A 246 -3.83 15.76 33.55
CA PHE A 246 -3.67 14.30 33.61
C PHE A 246 -4.59 13.51 32.65
N VAL A 247 -4.95 14.09 31.51
CA VAL A 247 -5.87 13.48 30.52
C VAL A 247 -5.35 13.70 29.11
N ARG A 248 -5.33 12.64 28.30
CA ARG A 248 -4.91 12.70 26.89
C ARG A 248 -6.00 13.31 26.00
N ALA A 249 -5.63 14.27 25.17
CA ALA A 249 -6.55 14.88 24.22
C ALA A 249 -6.76 13.98 22.98
N PRO A 250 -8.01 13.78 22.51
CA PRO A 250 -8.26 13.04 21.27
C PRO A 250 -7.77 13.84 20.05
N ARG A 251 -6.95 13.21 19.20
CA ARG A 251 -6.40 13.83 17.98
C ARG A 251 -7.23 13.54 16.73
N THR A 252 -7.40 14.54 15.87
CA THR A 252 -8.07 14.38 14.57
C THR A 252 -7.23 13.51 13.62
N LYS A 253 -7.89 12.92 12.60
CA LYS A 253 -7.19 12.13 11.57
C LYS A 253 -6.22 13.00 10.75
N GLU A 254 -6.58 14.26 10.51
CA GLU A 254 -5.75 15.21 9.76
C GLU A 254 -4.47 15.56 10.54
N ASP A 255 -4.58 15.79 11.85
CA ASP A 255 -3.42 16.08 12.69
C ASP A 255 -2.46 14.89 12.75
N LYS A 256 -2.98 13.66 12.82
CA LYS A 256 -2.17 12.43 12.73
C LYS A 256 -1.47 12.32 11.38
N LYS A 257 -2.11 12.68 10.28
CA LYS A 257 -1.49 12.67 8.94
C LYS A 257 -0.39 13.73 8.82
N ARG A 258 -0.62 14.93 9.36
CA ARG A 258 0.37 16.02 9.39
C ARG A 258 1.59 15.64 10.24
N GLU A 259 1.35 15.06 11.41
CA GLU A 259 2.38 14.53 12.31
C GLU A 259 3.23 13.48 11.60
N LYS A 260 2.59 12.49 10.95
CA LYS A 260 3.30 11.48 10.16
C LYS A 260 4.16 12.12 9.08
N ARG A 261 3.60 12.98 8.22
CA ARG A 261 4.35 13.65 7.16
C ARG A 261 5.57 14.42 7.68
N LEU A 262 5.45 15.11 8.81
CA LEU A 262 6.56 15.88 9.39
C LEU A 262 7.63 14.97 10.03
N LYS A 263 7.22 13.83 10.62
CA LYS A 263 8.12 12.81 11.16
C LYS A 263 8.81 12.02 10.05
N SER A 264 8.08 11.57 9.03
CA SER A 264 8.61 10.86 7.87
C SER A 264 9.56 11.74 7.04
N ARG A 265 9.40 13.07 7.03
CA ARG A 265 10.38 13.97 6.38
C ARG A 265 11.72 14.06 7.12
N SER A 266 11.84 13.48 8.31
CA SER A 266 13.09 13.46 9.06
C SER A 266 13.57 12.05 9.34
N GLY A 267 14.76 11.77 8.86
CA GLY A 267 15.44 10.49 9.05
C GLY A 267 15.06 9.43 8.03
N LEU A 268 15.71 8.28 8.19
CA LEU A 268 15.66 7.12 7.29
C LEU A 268 14.25 6.48 7.20
N HIS A 269 13.41 6.67 8.23
CA HIS A 269 12.07 6.09 8.33
C HIS A 269 11.08 6.68 7.29
N GLY A 270 11.37 7.87 6.78
CA GLY A 270 10.65 8.50 5.68
C GLY A 270 10.68 7.75 4.36
N LEU A 271 11.84 7.16 4.05
CA LEU A 271 12.06 6.45 2.80
C LEU A 271 11.28 5.14 2.78
N THR A 272 11.09 4.51 3.93
CA THR A 272 10.31 3.27 4.06
C THR A 272 8.80 3.50 4.03
N GLU A 273 8.27 4.56 4.65
CA GLU A 273 6.81 4.80 4.66
C GLU A 273 6.29 5.48 3.38
N SER A 274 7.13 6.26 2.68
CA SER A 274 6.75 6.91 1.42
C SER A 274 6.45 5.89 0.31
N PHE A 275 7.13 4.73 0.34
CA PHE A 275 6.85 3.61 -0.55
C PHE A 275 5.40 3.11 -0.39
N ASP A 276 4.87 3.00 0.83
CA ASP A 276 3.53 2.45 1.05
C ASP A 276 2.39 3.41 0.68
N ASP A 277 2.60 4.73 0.72
CA ASP A 277 1.59 5.72 0.31
C ASP A 277 1.66 6.05 -1.20
N GLU A 278 2.84 5.99 -1.84
CA GLU A 278 3.00 6.16 -3.29
C GLU A 278 2.30 5.03 -4.09
N PHE A 279 2.29 3.80 -3.54
CA PHE A 279 1.55 2.67 -4.11
C PHE A 279 0.04 2.67 -3.81
N LYS A 280 -0.47 3.57 -2.96
CA LYS A 280 -1.93 3.75 -2.77
C LYS A 280 -2.54 4.62 -3.86
N PHE A 281 -1.80 5.61 -4.36
CA PHE A 281 -2.26 6.49 -5.45
C PHE A 281 -2.38 5.73 -6.79
N LEU A 282 -1.53 4.71 -7.00
CA LEU A 282 -1.58 3.82 -8.16
C LEU A 282 -2.81 2.89 -8.22
N ASN A 283 -3.67 2.86 -7.19
CA ASN A 283 -4.91 2.08 -7.21
C ASN A 283 -6.17 2.93 -7.51
N GLU A 284 -6.06 4.26 -7.67
CA GLU A 284 -7.22 5.12 -7.97
C GLU A 284 -7.30 5.61 -9.42
N ASP A 285 -6.20 5.64 -10.18
CA ASP A 285 -6.22 6.13 -11.57
C ASP A 285 -6.13 4.98 -12.59
N GLY A 286 -7.28 4.34 -12.83
CA GLY A 286 -7.54 3.62 -14.07
C GLY A 286 -7.93 4.63 -15.15
N GLU A 287 -7.02 4.88 -16.08
CA GLU A 287 -7.17 5.77 -17.25
C GLU A 287 -8.45 5.47 -18.08
N GLN A 288 -9.23 6.52 -18.34
CA GLN A 288 -10.04 6.66 -19.57
C GLN A 288 -9.42 7.80 -20.39
N PRO A 289 -9.35 7.68 -21.73
CA PRO A 289 -8.48 8.51 -22.55
C PRO A 289 -9.01 9.93 -22.75
N SER A 290 -8.06 10.86 -22.82
CA SER A 290 -8.24 12.26 -23.16
C SER A 290 -8.92 12.46 -24.51
N SER A 291 -10.05 13.19 -24.54
CA SER A 291 -10.53 13.86 -25.74
C SER A 291 -10.54 15.38 -25.54
N PHE A 292 -9.80 16.03 -26.44
CA PHE A 292 -9.64 17.46 -26.59
C PHE A 292 -10.90 18.05 -27.23
N SER A 293 -11.62 18.92 -26.51
CA SER A 293 -12.50 19.91 -27.15
C SER A 293 -12.76 21.15 -26.29
N GLY A 294 -12.58 22.33 -26.90
CA GLY A 294 -13.38 23.53 -26.68
C GLY A 294 -13.12 24.39 -25.43
N SER A 295 -12.18 25.33 -25.53
CA SER A 295 -12.08 26.44 -24.57
C SER A 295 -13.32 27.34 -24.60
N SER A 296 -14.00 27.54 -23.47
CA SER A 296 -14.82 28.73 -23.24
C SER A 296 -14.49 29.35 -21.87
N ARG A 297 -14.05 30.60 -21.91
CA ARG A 297 -13.62 31.41 -20.75
C ARG A 297 -14.85 31.85 -19.95
N GLY A 298 -15.11 31.19 -18.83
CA GLY A 298 -16.09 31.59 -17.81
C GLY A 298 -15.49 32.57 -16.80
N ARG A 299 -15.85 33.84 -16.94
CA ARG A 299 -15.39 35.01 -16.18
C ARG A 299 -15.92 34.99 -14.73
N SER A 300 -15.05 34.96 -13.71
CA SER A 300 -15.47 34.99 -12.30
C SER A 300 -16.06 36.37 -11.92
N LYS A 301 -17.31 36.41 -11.47
CA LYS A 301 -17.92 37.60 -10.87
C LYS A 301 -17.38 37.81 -9.44
N ARG A 302 -16.53 38.82 -9.27
CA ARG A 302 -16.20 39.41 -7.96
C ARG A 302 -17.46 40.01 -7.33
N ARG A 303 -17.88 39.51 -6.17
CA ARG A 303 -18.88 40.16 -5.31
C ARG A 303 -18.29 41.47 -4.77
N LYS A 304 -18.93 42.61 -5.08
CA LYS A 304 -18.66 43.90 -4.44
C LYS A 304 -19.37 43.94 -3.08
N THR A 305 -18.60 44.17 -2.03
CA THR A 305 -19.07 44.68 -0.74
C THR A 305 -19.56 46.12 -0.94
N ARG A 306 -20.76 46.44 -0.46
CA ARG A 306 -21.25 47.83 -0.36
C ARG A 306 -20.88 48.37 1.02
N HIS A 307 -20.26 49.54 1.03
CA HIS A 307 -20.33 50.49 2.15
C HIS A 307 -21.73 51.09 2.23
#